data_AF-A0A8H6PV49-F1
#
_entry.id   AF-A0A8H6PV49-F1
#
_cell.length_a   1.000
_cell.length_b   1.000
_cell.length_c   1.000
_cell.angle_alpha   90.00
_cell.angle_beta   90.00
_cell.angle_gamma   90.00
#
_symmetry.space_group_name_H-M   'P 1'
#
loop_
_entity.id
_entity.type
_entity.pdbx_description
1 polymer ?
#
loop_
_entity_poly.entity_id
_entity_poly.type
_entity_poly.pdbx_seq_one_letter_code
_entity_poly.pdbx_strand_id
1 'polypeptide(L)'
;MTNALAAATCAIYAVLAIPVLYLLFRHGRYGLLGWLFLFFFCTLRIIGGALTVSDAGIAANIISSVGLSPLLLATAGILHEARHYRTQPLDKKMEWVSVLAYHMLVVTGVALTAAGSAQLQEHKQPLDKAETIAKAGISILAVAWGILVAWTGFSFTAPRGRNFSLTRAGTVLLTAVAFSLVFIGIRVFYSLAALVTQRPSLNPVTGSLAIRVVLGFLPEVIAALAYIFAGMKTQGAALLAHVEEEEMVSVPPKPRAQPWV
;
A
#
# COMPACT_ATOMS: atom_id res chain seq x y z
N MET A 1 -5.37 22.91 -17.80
CA MET A 1 -5.23 21.46 -18.08
C MET A 1 -4.90 20.62 -16.84
N THR A 2 -4.22 21.18 -15.83
CA THR A 2 -4.10 20.61 -14.47
C THR A 2 -5.43 20.14 -13.89
N ASN A 3 -6.49 20.92 -14.12
CA ASN A 3 -7.84 20.64 -13.60
C ASN A 3 -8.47 19.38 -14.22
N ALA A 4 -8.12 19.01 -15.46
CA ALA A 4 -8.68 17.82 -16.10
C ALA A 4 -8.13 16.52 -15.48
N LEU A 5 -6.82 16.48 -15.20
CA LEU A 5 -6.19 15.36 -14.50
C LEU A 5 -6.72 15.24 -13.06
N ALA A 6 -6.87 16.37 -12.38
CA ALA A 6 -7.43 16.41 -11.02
C ALA A 6 -8.89 15.91 -10.99
N ALA A 7 -9.74 16.39 -11.91
CA ALA A 7 -11.13 15.94 -12.03
C ALA A 7 -11.21 14.44 -12.38
N ALA A 8 -10.38 13.96 -13.31
CA ALA A 8 -10.31 12.54 -13.64
C ALA A 8 -9.86 11.69 -12.43
N THR A 9 -8.89 12.19 -11.65
CA THR A 9 -8.45 11.54 -10.41
C THR A 9 -9.61 11.40 -9.43
N CYS A 10 -10.35 12.48 -9.18
CA CYS A 10 -11.54 12.44 -8.32
C CYS A 10 -12.56 11.40 -8.80
N ALA A 11 -12.94 11.48 -10.07
CA ALA A 11 -13.98 10.61 -10.63
C ALA A 11 -13.58 9.13 -10.56
N ILE A 12 -12.35 8.79 -10.98
CA ILE A 12 -11.87 7.41 -11.00
C ILE A 12 -11.77 6.86 -9.58
N TYR A 13 -11.15 7.58 -8.65
CA TYR A 13 -11.00 7.07 -7.29
C TYR A 13 -12.32 7.04 -6.51
N ALA A 14 -13.30 7.90 -6.82
CA ALA A 14 -14.65 7.80 -6.28
C ALA A 14 -15.34 6.51 -6.72
N VAL A 15 -15.21 6.13 -8.00
CA VAL A 15 -15.74 4.86 -8.52
C VAL A 15 -15.01 3.66 -7.90
N LEU A 16 -13.68 3.73 -7.75
CA LEU A 16 -12.88 2.65 -7.14
C LEU A 16 -13.13 2.51 -5.63
N ALA A 17 -13.51 3.57 -4.92
CA ALA A 17 -13.79 3.52 -3.48
C ALA A 17 -14.97 2.58 -3.16
N ILE A 18 -15.96 2.46 -4.06
CA ILE A 18 -17.15 1.61 -3.88
C ILE A 18 -16.77 0.12 -3.74
N PRO A 19 -16.08 -0.53 -4.70
CA PRO A 19 -15.67 -1.92 -4.55
C PRO A 19 -14.63 -2.10 -3.44
N VAL A 20 -13.76 -1.13 -3.17
CA VAL A 20 -12.80 -1.21 -2.05
C VAL A 20 -13.54 -1.26 -0.70
N LEU A 21 -14.59 -0.45 -0.53
CA LEU A 21 -15.41 -0.49 0.68
C LEU A 21 -16.14 -1.83 0.82
N TYR A 22 -16.65 -2.40 -0.27
CA TYR A 22 -17.22 -3.74 -0.27
C TYR A 22 -16.20 -4.81 0.18
N LEU A 23 -14.98 -4.76 -0.37
CA LEU A 23 -13.90 -5.70 -0.06
C LEU A 23 -13.41 -5.57 1.38
N LEU A 24 -13.38 -4.35 1.92
CA LEU A 24 -13.06 -4.09 3.33
C LEU A 24 -13.95 -4.91 4.27
N PHE A 25 -15.25 -4.97 4.00
CA PHE A 25 -16.17 -5.77 4.80
C PHE A 25 -16.05 -7.28 4.51
N ARG A 26 -15.84 -7.68 3.25
CA ARG A 26 -15.77 -9.11 2.87
C ARG A 26 -14.53 -9.83 3.40
N HIS A 27 -13.38 -9.16 3.41
CA HIS A 27 -12.13 -9.75 3.88
C HIS A 27 -11.99 -9.74 5.41
N GLY A 28 -12.83 -8.96 6.11
CA GLY A 28 -12.96 -8.99 7.57
C GLY A 28 -11.63 -8.76 8.30
N ARG A 29 -11.45 -9.45 9.44
CA ARG A 29 -10.30 -9.25 10.34
C ARG A 29 -8.94 -9.55 9.70
N TYR A 30 -8.89 -10.51 8.78
CA TYR A 30 -7.63 -10.99 8.18
C TYR A 30 -7.07 -10.00 7.15
N GLY A 31 -7.95 -9.32 6.41
CA GLY A 31 -7.59 -8.30 5.44
C GLY A 31 -7.75 -6.85 5.91
N LEU A 32 -8.31 -6.61 7.10
CA LEU A 32 -8.75 -5.29 7.56
C LEU A 32 -7.74 -4.17 7.29
N LEU A 33 -6.48 -4.36 7.68
CA LEU A 33 -5.41 -3.37 7.49
C LEU A 33 -5.20 -3.04 6.01
N GLY A 34 -5.11 -4.06 5.15
CA GLY A 34 -4.86 -3.88 3.71
C GLY A 34 -5.95 -3.08 3.02
N TRP A 35 -7.20 -3.50 3.21
CA TRP A 35 -8.35 -2.87 2.55
C TRP A 35 -8.69 -1.51 3.14
N LEU A 36 -8.46 -1.30 4.44
CA LEU A 36 -8.68 0.00 5.10
C LEU A 36 -7.70 1.04 4.56
N PHE A 37 -6.41 0.70 4.44
CA PHE A 37 -5.43 1.61 3.85
C PHE A 37 -5.67 1.83 2.36
N LEU A 38 -6.19 0.85 1.62
CA LEU A 38 -6.59 1.03 0.22
C LEU A 38 -7.79 1.97 0.09
N PHE A 39 -8.72 1.93 1.05
CA PHE A 39 -9.83 2.89 1.11
C PHE A 39 -9.32 4.30 1.43
N PHE A 40 -8.45 4.45 2.43
CA PHE A 40 -7.80 5.74 2.73
C PHE A 40 -6.99 6.26 1.55
N PHE A 41 -6.34 5.39 0.79
CA PHE A 41 -5.68 5.75 -0.45
C PHE A 41 -6.65 6.39 -1.44
N CYS A 42 -7.80 5.75 -1.72
CA CYS A 42 -8.82 6.29 -2.61
C CYS A 42 -9.36 7.63 -2.11
N THR A 43 -9.67 7.73 -0.81
CA THR A 43 -10.18 8.97 -0.19
C THR A 43 -9.17 10.12 -0.29
N LEU A 44 -7.89 9.86 0.00
CA LEU A 44 -6.84 10.87 -0.14
C LEU A 44 -6.69 11.35 -1.59
N ARG A 45 -6.91 10.48 -2.57
CA ARG A 45 -6.91 10.84 -3.99
C ARG A 45 -8.07 11.74 -4.38
N ILE A 46 -9.26 11.44 -3.88
CA ILE A 46 -10.46 12.26 -4.09
C ILE A 46 -10.25 13.64 -3.47
N ILE A 47 -9.79 13.71 -2.22
CA ILE A 47 -9.53 14.98 -1.53
C ILE A 47 -8.44 15.79 -2.26
N GLY A 48 -7.32 15.15 -2.63
CA GLY A 48 -6.23 15.81 -3.34
C GLY A 48 -6.65 16.37 -4.71
N GLY A 49 -7.44 15.61 -5.46
CA GLY A 49 -8.00 16.08 -6.72
C GLY A 49 -8.98 17.24 -6.53
N ALA A 50 -9.87 17.16 -5.53
CA ALA A 50 -10.86 18.21 -5.25
C ALA A 50 -10.17 19.53 -4.85
N LEU A 51 -9.15 19.46 -3.99
CA LEU A 51 -8.36 20.61 -3.58
C LEU A 51 -7.58 21.24 -4.74
N THR A 52 -7.11 20.42 -5.68
CA THR A 52 -6.46 20.92 -6.91
C THR A 52 -7.46 21.64 -7.82
N VAL A 53 -8.71 21.18 -7.88
CA VAL A 53 -9.77 21.84 -8.66
C VAL A 53 -10.22 23.16 -7.99
N SER A 54 -10.23 23.22 -6.66
CA SER A 54 -10.61 24.42 -5.90
C SER A 54 -9.48 25.43 -5.68
N ASP A 55 -8.35 25.29 -6.40
CA ASP A 55 -7.16 26.15 -6.34
C ASP A 55 -6.49 26.27 -4.94
N ALA A 56 -6.68 25.25 -4.09
CA ALA A 56 -6.05 25.16 -2.76
C ALA A 56 -4.59 24.63 -2.87
N GLY A 57 -3.73 25.39 -3.53
CA GLY A 57 -2.42 24.95 -4.03
C GLY A 57 -1.48 24.31 -3.00
N ILE A 58 -1.41 24.83 -1.77
CA ILE A 58 -0.51 24.28 -0.73
C ILE A 58 -1.00 22.91 -0.24
N ALA A 59 -2.29 22.81 0.11
CA ALA A 59 -2.88 21.57 0.60
C ALA A 59 -2.87 20.46 -0.46
N ALA A 60 -3.18 20.82 -1.72
CA ALA A 60 -3.16 19.90 -2.86
C ALA A 60 -1.77 19.26 -3.06
N ASN A 61 -0.70 20.05 -2.92
CA ASN A 61 0.65 19.55 -3.14
C ASN A 61 1.16 18.69 -1.99
N ILE A 62 0.83 19.03 -0.74
CA ILE A 62 1.15 18.18 0.43
C ILE A 62 0.47 16.82 0.27
N ILE A 63 -0.81 16.80 -0.10
CA ILE A 63 -1.57 15.56 -0.28
C ILE A 63 -1.03 14.72 -1.44
N SER A 64 -0.59 15.35 -2.53
CA SER A 64 0.03 14.67 -3.67
C SER A 64 1.32 13.92 -3.28
N SER A 65 2.13 14.52 -2.39
CA SER A 65 3.34 13.88 -1.85
C SER A 65 3.04 12.79 -0.82
N VAL A 66 1.92 12.90 -0.09
CA VAL A 66 1.50 11.94 0.96
C VAL A 66 0.75 10.72 0.39
N GLY A 67 0.27 10.77 -0.86
CA GLY A 67 -0.52 9.70 -1.46
C GLY A 67 0.19 8.33 -1.59
N LEU A 68 1.52 8.26 -1.45
CA LEU A 68 2.30 7.03 -1.55
C LEU A 68 2.13 6.08 -0.35
N SER A 69 1.96 6.61 0.85
CA SER A 69 1.98 5.82 2.08
C SER A 69 0.76 4.95 2.31
N PRO A 70 -0.48 5.44 2.11
CA PRO A 70 -1.64 4.57 2.20
C PRO A 70 -1.54 3.40 1.22
N LEU A 71 -0.95 3.61 0.03
CA LEU A 71 -0.77 2.54 -0.96
C LEU A 71 0.30 1.52 -0.52
N LEU A 72 1.42 1.98 0.05
CA LEU A 72 2.44 1.09 0.62
C LEU A 72 1.91 0.31 1.82
N LEU A 73 1.13 0.95 2.69
CA LEU A 73 0.51 0.30 3.85
C LEU A 73 -0.59 -0.68 3.42
N ALA A 74 -1.39 -0.34 2.41
CA ALA A 74 -2.37 -1.24 1.81
C ALA A 74 -1.67 -2.49 1.25
N THR A 75 -0.58 -2.29 0.52
CA THR A 75 0.23 -3.39 -0.03
C THR A 75 0.78 -4.29 1.07
N ALA A 76 1.29 -3.71 2.16
CA ALA A 76 1.77 -4.47 3.32
C ALA A 76 0.64 -5.27 4.00
N GLY A 77 -0.54 -4.67 4.17
CA GLY A 77 -1.71 -5.34 4.76
C GLY A 77 -2.26 -6.47 3.88
N ILE A 78 -2.33 -6.27 2.56
CA ILE A 78 -2.75 -7.32 1.60
C ILE A 78 -1.69 -8.42 1.53
N LEU A 79 -0.39 -8.08 1.63
CA LEU A 79 0.68 -9.07 1.73
C LEU A 79 0.57 -9.90 3.01
N HIS A 80 0.28 -9.27 4.14
CA HIS A 80 0.02 -9.96 5.40
C HIS A 80 -1.17 -10.93 5.27
N GLU A 81 -2.29 -10.48 4.69
CA GLU A 81 -3.44 -11.35 4.40
C GLU A 81 -3.06 -12.52 3.47
N ALA A 82 -2.33 -12.25 2.40
CA ALA A 82 -1.89 -13.27 1.45
C ALA A 82 -1.04 -14.36 2.11
N ARG A 83 -0.14 -13.95 3.02
CA ARG A 83 0.71 -14.86 3.80
C ARG A 83 -0.09 -15.66 4.80
N HIS A 84 -1.06 -15.01 5.47
CA HIS A 84 -1.94 -15.70 6.41
C HIS A 84 -2.69 -16.87 5.73
N TYR A 85 -3.17 -16.69 4.50
CA TYR A 85 -3.83 -17.78 3.77
C TYR A 85 -2.88 -18.79 3.11
N ARG A 86 -1.68 -18.37 2.69
CA ARG A 86 -0.77 -19.19 1.88
C ARG A 86 0.27 -19.95 2.70
N THR A 87 0.83 -19.32 3.73
CA THR A 87 2.03 -19.81 4.41
C THR A 87 1.69 -20.45 5.75
N GLN A 88 2.53 -21.37 6.21
CA GLN A 88 2.39 -21.88 7.57
C GLN A 88 2.54 -20.75 8.60
N PRO A 89 1.77 -20.76 9.70
CA PRO A 89 1.82 -19.70 10.68
C PRO A 89 3.24 -19.57 11.25
N LEU A 90 3.84 -18.42 11.02
CA LEU A 90 5.03 -17.97 11.75
C LEU A 90 4.60 -17.57 13.17
N ASP A 91 5.57 -17.35 14.07
CA ASP A 91 5.28 -16.82 15.39
C ASP A 91 4.50 -15.49 15.26
N LYS A 92 3.24 -15.50 15.72
CA LYS A 92 2.31 -14.36 15.64
C LYS A 92 2.94 -13.10 16.23
N LYS A 93 3.77 -13.21 17.28
CA LYS A 93 4.43 -12.05 17.89
C LYS A 93 5.41 -11.39 16.93
N MET A 94 6.24 -12.19 16.24
CA MET A 94 7.24 -11.69 15.30
C MET A 94 6.58 -11.02 14.09
N GLU A 95 5.46 -11.55 13.60
CA GLU A 95 4.70 -10.96 12.50
C GLU A 95 4.12 -9.59 12.88
N TRP A 96 3.45 -9.48 14.04
CA TRP A 96 2.91 -8.21 14.52
C TRP A 96 3.98 -7.15 14.76
N VAL A 97 5.11 -7.52 15.37
CA VAL A 97 6.25 -6.61 15.59
C VAL A 97 6.76 -6.07 14.26
N SER A 98 6.87 -6.93 13.25
CA SER A 98 7.39 -6.53 11.95
C SER A 98 6.40 -5.66 11.17
N VAL A 99 5.09 -5.93 11.26
CA VAL A 99 4.04 -5.08 10.71
C VAL A 99 4.07 -3.70 11.37
N LEU A 100 4.20 -3.64 12.70
CA LEU A 100 4.32 -2.38 13.44
C LEU A 100 5.57 -1.59 13.05
N ALA A 101 6.73 -2.26 12.97
CA ALA A 101 7.98 -1.64 12.54
C ALA A 101 7.87 -1.06 11.12
N TYR A 102 7.28 -1.80 10.20
CA TYR A 102 7.02 -1.34 8.84
C TYR A 102 6.07 -0.13 8.81
N HIS A 103 5.02 -0.15 9.63
CA HIS A 103 4.08 0.97 9.73
C HIS A 103 4.78 2.24 10.23
N MET A 104 5.59 2.13 11.29
CA MET A 104 6.35 3.26 11.82
C MET A 104 7.36 3.81 10.80
N LEU A 105 8.01 2.93 10.02
CA LEU A 105 8.91 3.33 8.95
C LEU A 105 8.18 4.17 7.89
N VAL A 106 7.02 3.69 7.41
CA VAL A 106 6.22 4.40 6.41
C VAL A 106 5.72 5.73 6.98
N VAL A 107 5.13 5.75 8.17
CA VAL A 107 4.64 6.99 8.81
C VAL A 107 5.76 8.03 8.94
N THR A 108 6.96 7.60 9.34
CA THR A 108 8.13 8.49 9.44
C THR A 108 8.51 9.08 8.08
N GLY A 109 8.60 8.24 7.05
CA GLY A 109 8.94 8.70 5.69
C GLY A 109 7.96 9.75 5.16
N VAL A 110 6.67 9.58 5.47
CA VAL A 110 5.60 10.51 5.08
C VAL A 110 5.68 11.82 5.83
N ALA A 111 5.82 11.75 7.16
CA ALA A 111 5.89 12.93 8.01
C ALA A 111 7.05 13.82 7.56
N LEU A 112 8.22 13.24 7.30
CA LEU A 112 9.37 13.96 6.77
C LEU A 112 9.12 14.51 5.36
N THR A 113 8.57 13.70 4.44
CA THR A 113 8.27 14.17 3.07
C THR A 113 7.30 15.34 3.08
N ALA A 114 6.23 15.25 3.87
CA ALA A 114 5.20 16.28 4.01
C ALA A 114 5.75 17.54 4.67
N ALA A 115 6.48 17.41 5.78
CA ALA A 115 7.08 18.54 6.50
C ALA A 115 8.10 19.29 5.63
N GLY A 116 8.98 18.56 4.94
CA GLY A 116 9.95 19.16 4.02
C GLY A 116 9.26 19.84 2.83
N SER A 117 8.25 19.20 2.23
CA SER A 117 7.49 19.77 1.10
C SER A 117 6.72 21.04 1.51
N ALA A 118 6.13 21.07 2.71
CA ALA A 118 5.42 22.24 3.23
C ALA A 118 6.37 23.42 3.44
N GLN A 119 7.54 23.19 4.05
CA GLN A 119 8.54 24.24 4.27
C GLN A 119 9.08 24.83 2.96
N LEU A 120 9.30 23.99 1.94
CA LEU A 120 9.72 24.44 0.61
C LEU A 120 8.67 25.34 -0.06
N GLN A 121 7.38 25.08 0.16
CA GLN A 121 6.31 25.89 -0.42
C GLN A 121 6.12 27.23 0.29
N GLU A 122 6.25 27.24 1.61
CA GLU A 122 6.17 28.46 2.41
C GLU A 122 7.44 29.33 2.31
N HIS A 123 8.43 28.93 1.50
CA HIS A 123 9.72 29.61 1.35
C HIS A 123 10.42 29.87 2.71
N LYS A 124 10.20 28.97 3.68
CA LYS A 124 10.82 29.09 5.02
C LYS A 124 12.31 28.82 4.92
N GLN A 125 13.12 29.82 5.31
CA GLN A 125 14.57 29.68 5.37
C GLN A 125 14.96 28.82 6.60
N PRO A 126 16.00 27.97 6.49
CA PRO A 126 16.86 27.78 5.32
C PRO A 126 16.33 26.65 4.39
N LEU A 127 16.25 26.94 3.08
CA LEU A 127 15.59 26.09 2.08
C LEU A 127 16.30 24.75 1.83
N ASP A 128 17.62 24.72 1.96
CA ASP A 128 18.48 23.53 1.87
C ASP A 128 18.11 22.47 2.91
N LYS A 129 17.77 22.91 4.13
CA LYS A 129 17.31 22.03 5.20
C LYS A 129 15.96 21.41 4.88
N ALA A 130 15.01 22.19 4.36
CA ALA A 130 13.69 21.72 3.95
C ALA A 130 13.78 20.69 2.81
N GLU A 131 14.66 20.95 1.83
CA GLU A 131 14.96 20.01 0.75
C GLU A 131 15.56 18.70 1.27
N THR A 132 16.51 18.79 2.20
CA THR A 132 17.14 17.62 2.82
C THR A 132 16.11 16.76 3.57
N ILE A 133 15.19 17.40 4.31
CA ILE A 133 14.10 16.71 5.03
C ILE A 133 13.17 16.00 4.03
N ALA A 134 12.78 16.67 2.94
CA ALA A 134 11.91 16.06 1.91
C ALA A 134 12.60 14.87 1.21
N LYS A 135 13.89 15.01 0.85
CA LYS A 135 14.71 13.96 0.24
C LYS A 135 14.89 12.76 1.17
N ALA A 136 15.13 13.00 2.47
CA ALA A 136 15.22 11.95 3.47
C ALA A 136 13.90 11.17 3.57
N GLY A 137 12.77 11.87 3.62
CA GLY A 137 11.44 11.26 3.67
C GLY A 137 11.14 10.35 2.48
N ILE A 138 11.37 10.82 1.24
CA ILE A 138 11.12 9.99 0.06
C ILE A 138 12.09 8.82 -0.06
N SER A 139 13.33 8.99 0.41
CA SER A 139 14.32 7.90 0.45
C SER A 139 13.89 6.79 1.41
N ILE A 140 13.34 7.14 2.56
CA ILE A 140 12.75 6.18 3.51
C ILE A 140 11.59 5.41 2.86
N LEU A 141 10.71 6.09 2.10
CA LEU A 141 9.63 5.44 1.37
C LEU A 141 10.13 4.50 0.27
N ALA A 142 11.24 4.85 -0.40
CA ALA A 142 11.90 3.96 -1.36
C ALA A 142 12.49 2.71 -0.70
N VAL A 143 13.11 2.85 0.47
CA VAL A 143 13.57 1.71 1.28
C VAL A 143 12.39 0.85 1.72
N ALA A 144 11.29 1.45 2.17
CA ALA A 144 10.08 0.72 2.55
C ALA A 144 9.51 -0.10 1.39
N TRP A 145 9.47 0.46 0.17
CA TRP A 145 9.12 -0.30 -1.03
C TRP A 145 10.07 -1.47 -1.28
N GLY A 146 11.39 -1.27 -1.15
CA GLY A 146 12.38 -2.35 -1.32
C GLY A 146 12.20 -3.48 -0.30
N ILE A 147 11.87 -3.14 0.96
CA ILE A 147 11.53 -4.11 2.00
C ILE A 147 10.30 -4.93 1.59
N LEU A 148 9.24 -4.30 1.05
CA LEU A 148 8.06 -5.03 0.57
C LEU A 148 8.37 -5.96 -0.60
N VAL A 149 9.23 -5.55 -1.53
CA VAL A 149 9.68 -6.41 -2.64
C VAL A 149 10.38 -7.65 -2.08
N ALA A 150 11.33 -7.47 -1.18
CA ALA A 150 12.04 -8.57 -0.53
C ALA A 150 11.06 -9.49 0.23
N TRP A 151 10.19 -8.90 1.05
CA TRP A 151 9.18 -9.63 1.84
C TRP A 151 8.25 -10.46 0.94
N THR A 152 7.78 -9.87 -0.16
CA THR A 152 6.95 -10.55 -1.16
C THR A 152 7.70 -11.73 -1.78
N GLY A 153 8.97 -11.53 -2.14
CA GLY A 153 9.85 -12.59 -2.65
C GLY A 153 10.00 -13.75 -1.66
N PHE A 154 10.32 -13.46 -0.40
CA PHE A 154 10.42 -14.48 0.66
C PHE A 154 9.08 -15.22 0.89
N SER A 155 7.96 -14.54 0.69
CA SER A 155 6.63 -15.14 0.83
C SER A 155 6.31 -16.14 -0.29
N PHE A 156 6.96 -16.03 -1.45
CA PHE A 156 6.83 -17.05 -2.50
C PHE A 156 7.57 -18.34 -2.16
N THR A 157 8.71 -18.24 -1.47
CA THR A 157 9.57 -19.38 -1.10
C THR A 157 9.14 -20.05 0.20
N ALA A 158 8.28 -19.40 0.99
CA ALA A 158 7.80 -19.94 2.26
C ALA A 158 6.96 -21.23 2.10
N PRO A 159 7.04 -22.18 3.05
CA PRO A 159 6.23 -23.40 3.04
C PRO A 159 4.73 -23.11 2.98
N ARG A 160 4.02 -23.84 2.12
CA ARG A 160 2.57 -23.67 1.93
C ARG A 160 1.77 -24.32 3.07
N GLY A 161 0.59 -23.74 3.34
CA GLY A 161 -0.39 -24.28 4.27
C GLY A 161 -1.03 -25.59 3.77
N ARG A 162 -1.79 -26.25 4.65
CA ARG A 162 -2.45 -27.54 4.36
C ARG A 162 -3.75 -27.37 3.56
N ASN A 163 -4.47 -26.26 3.75
CA ASN A 163 -5.70 -25.99 3.04
C ASN A 163 -5.45 -25.45 1.62
N PHE A 164 -5.81 -26.26 0.61
CA PHE A 164 -5.60 -25.94 -0.80
C PHE A 164 -6.37 -24.68 -1.24
N SER A 165 -7.62 -24.53 -0.78
CA SER A 165 -8.49 -23.41 -1.16
C SER A 165 -7.98 -22.07 -0.61
N LEU A 166 -7.55 -22.05 0.65
CA LEU A 166 -6.90 -20.87 1.24
C LEU A 166 -5.55 -20.58 0.58
N THR A 167 -4.74 -21.60 0.35
CA THR A 167 -3.44 -21.45 -0.31
C THR A 167 -3.59 -20.85 -1.71
N ARG A 168 -4.63 -21.25 -2.45
CA ARG A 168 -4.97 -20.67 -3.76
C ARG A 168 -5.36 -19.20 -3.63
N ALA A 169 -6.23 -18.85 -2.69
CA ALA A 169 -6.63 -17.46 -2.45
C ALA A 169 -5.42 -16.58 -2.06
N GLY A 170 -4.60 -17.04 -1.11
CA GLY A 170 -3.37 -16.35 -0.73
C GLY A 170 -2.38 -16.20 -1.88
N THR A 171 -2.30 -17.17 -2.79
CA THR A 171 -1.46 -17.06 -3.99
C THR A 171 -1.99 -16.02 -4.99
N VAL A 172 -3.30 -15.90 -5.15
CA VAL A 172 -3.91 -14.84 -5.98
C VAL A 172 -3.61 -13.46 -5.40
N LEU A 173 -3.74 -13.27 -4.09
CA LEU A 173 -3.38 -12.00 -3.44
C LEU A 173 -1.88 -11.71 -3.53
N LEU A 174 -1.01 -12.71 -3.28
CA LEU A 174 0.43 -12.53 -3.33
C LEU A 174 0.93 -12.18 -4.74
N THR A 175 0.34 -12.80 -5.78
CA THR A 175 0.66 -12.47 -7.18
C THR A 175 0.19 -11.07 -7.56
N ALA A 176 -0.97 -10.63 -7.06
CA ALA A 176 -1.43 -9.25 -7.22
C ALA A 176 -0.52 -8.23 -6.52
N VAL A 177 -0.01 -8.55 -5.32
CA VAL A 177 1.01 -7.74 -4.63
C VAL A 177 2.29 -7.64 -5.46
N ALA A 178 2.83 -8.77 -5.94
CA ALA A 178 4.05 -8.78 -6.74
C ALA A 178 3.90 -7.96 -8.03
N PHE A 179 2.78 -8.09 -8.72
CA PHE A 179 2.44 -7.31 -9.90
C PHE A 179 2.35 -5.81 -9.58
N SER A 180 1.61 -5.45 -8.52
CA SER A 180 1.40 -4.06 -8.11
C SER A 180 2.69 -3.38 -7.65
N LEU A 181 3.60 -4.11 -7.01
CA LEU A 181 4.89 -3.58 -6.54
C LEU A 181 5.75 -3.03 -7.67
N VAL A 182 5.64 -3.57 -8.90
CA VAL A 182 6.35 -3.02 -10.07
C VAL A 182 5.87 -1.59 -10.36
N PHE A 183 4.56 -1.38 -10.40
CA PHE A 183 3.94 -0.09 -10.67
C PHE A 183 4.13 0.91 -9.52
N ILE A 184 4.02 0.42 -8.27
CA ILE A 184 4.34 1.23 -7.09
C ILE A 184 5.82 1.66 -7.14
N GLY A 185 6.72 0.79 -7.59
CA GLY A 185 8.13 1.11 -7.81
C GLY A 185 8.31 2.27 -8.79
N ILE A 186 7.68 2.22 -9.96
CA ILE A 186 7.68 3.32 -10.95
C ILE A 186 7.29 4.64 -10.29
N ARG A 187 6.21 4.62 -9.50
CA ARG A 187 5.69 5.81 -8.82
C ARG A 187 6.66 6.36 -7.76
N VAL A 188 7.28 5.48 -6.97
CA VAL A 188 8.25 5.82 -5.92
C VAL A 188 9.52 6.42 -6.52
N PHE A 189 10.07 5.78 -7.57
CA PHE A 189 11.25 6.29 -8.26
C PHE A 189 10.97 7.59 -8.99
N TYR A 190 9.76 7.79 -9.52
CA TYR A 190 9.35 9.08 -10.09
C TYR A 190 9.37 10.19 -9.03
N SER A 191 8.78 9.96 -7.84
CA SER A 191 8.86 10.92 -6.73
C SER A 191 10.30 11.24 -6.33
N LEU A 192 11.15 10.21 -6.24
CA LEU A 192 12.56 10.37 -5.90
C LEU A 192 13.29 11.19 -6.96
N ALA A 193 13.13 10.85 -8.24
CA ALA A 193 13.76 11.57 -9.34
C ALA A 193 13.29 13.03 -9.43
N ALA A 194 12.00 13.30 -9.18
CA ALA A 194 11.45 14.65 -9.15
C ALA A 194 12.08 15.49 -8.03
N LEU A 195 12.22 14.93 -6.82
CA LEU A 195 12.80 15.62 -5.66
C LEU A 195 14.33 15.74 -5.70
N VAL A 196 15.04 14.79 -6.33
CA VAL A 196 16.50 14.83 -6.43
C VAL A 196 16.96 15.71 -7.58
N THR A 197 16.33 15.59 -8.74
CA THR A 197 16.79 16.29 -9.95
C THR A 197 16.29 17.74 -10.02
N GLN A 198 15.22 18.08 -9.29
CA GLN A 198 14.60 19.42 -9.26
C GLN A 198 14.32 20.00 -10.67
N ARG A 199 14.14 19.13 -11.68
CA ARG A 199 13.88 19.56 -13.06
C ARG A 199 12.43 20.03 -13.18
N PRO A 200 12.17 21.20 -13.78
CA PRO A 200 10.81 21.72 -13.93
C PRO A 200 9.84 20.74 -14.63
N SER A 201 10.34 19.99 -15.62
CA SER A 201 9.54 19.01 -16.37
C SER A 201 9.10 17.80 -15.54
N LEU A 202 9.86 17.44 -14.50
CA LEU A 202 9.56 16.31 -13.60
C LEU A 202 8.69 16.71 -12.40
N ASN A 203 8.43 18.01 -12.23
CA ASN A 203 7.67 18.50 -11.08
C ASN A 203 6.28 17.79 -11.03
N PRO A 204 5.90 17.16 -9.90
CA PRO A 204 4.65 16.40 -9.76
C PRO A 204 3.38 17.24 -9.91
N VAL A 205 3.51 18.57 -9.83
CA VAL A 205 2.42 19.54 -9.80
C VAL A 205 2.40 20.37 -11.07
N THR A 206 3.54 20.94 -11.46
CA THR A 206 3.64 21.89 -12.59
C THR A 206 4.35 21.30 -13.81
N GLY A 207 4.91 20.10 -13.69
CA GLY A 207 5.64 19.43 -14.77
C GLY A 207 4.73 18.92 -15.87
N SER A 208 5.33 18.23 -16.84
CA SER A 208 4.63 17.75 -18.04
C SER A 208 3.43 16.87 -17.66
N LEU A 209 2.26 17.19 -18.23
CA LEU A 209 1.03 16.43 -18.03
C LEU A 209 1.25 14.94 -18.35
N ALA A 210 1.93 14.64 -19.46
CA ALA A 210 2.21 13.27 -19.87
C ALA A 210 3.03 12.51 -18.82
N ILE A 211 4.04 13.16 -18.24
CA ILE A 211 4.88 12.56 -17.19
C ILE A 211 4.05 12.31 -15.93
N ARG A 212 3.24 13.29 -15.50
CA ARG A 212 2.37 13.16 -14.32
C ARG A 212 1.33 12.06 -14.48
N VAL A 213 0.80 11.87 -15.70
CA VAL A 213 -0.14 10.79 -16.00
C VAL A 213 0.56 9.44 -15.99
N VAL A 214 1.64 9.30 -16.77
CA VAL A 214 2.28 7.98 -17.02
C VAL A 214 3.10 7.48 -15.83
N LEU A 215 3.79 8.37 -15.11
CA LEU A 215 4.66 8.00 -13.99
C LEU A 215 4.03 8.27 -12.62
N GLY A 216 2.99 9.10 -12.56
CA GLY A 216 2.26 9.43 -11.34
C GLY A 216 0.95 8.65 -11.23
N PHE A 217 -0.04 9.08 -11.99
CA PHE A 217 -1.43 8.61 -11.87
C PHE A 217 -1.64 7.15 -12.30
N LEU A 218 -1.14 6.77 -13.47
CA LEU A 218 -1.42 5.47 -14.09
C LEU A 218 -0.89 4.27 -13.27
N PRO A 219 0.35 4.27 -12.75
CA PRO A 219 0.86 3.15 -11.97
C PRO A 219 0.01 2.87 -10.72
N GLU A 220 -0.50 3.94 -10.10
CA GLU A 220 -1.32 3.85 -8.89
C GLU A 220 -2.72 3.32 -9.16
N VAL A 221 -3.34 3.72 -10.27
CA VAL A 221 -4.63 3.18 -10.72
C VAL A 221 -4.49 1.71 -11.08
N ILE A 222 -3.43 1.32 -11.79
CA ILE A 222 -3.17 -0.07 -12.14
C ILE A 222 -3.00 -0.94 -10.88
N ALA A 223 -2.22 -0.47 -9.90
CA ALA A 223 -2.05 -1.17 -8.63
C ALA A 223 -3.38 -1.32 -7.87
N ALA A 224 -4.18 -0.25 -7.78
CA ALA A 224 -5.49 -0.30 -7.12
C ALA A 224 -6.45 -1.29 -7.81
N LEU A 225 -6.51 -1.27 -9.14
CA LEU A 225 -7.34 -2.20 -9.92
C LEU A 225 -6.89 -3.65 -9.75
N ALA A 226 -5.57 -3.91 -9.73
CA ALA A 226 -5.03 -5.24 -9.50
C ALA A 226 -5.45 -5.78 -8.12
N TYR A 227 -5.39 -4.94 -7.07
CA TYR A 227 -5.89 -5.30 -5.75
C TYR A 227 -7.39 -5.57 -5.74
N ILE A 228 -8.19 -4.68 -6.33
CA ILE A 228 -9.66 -4.87 -6.39
C ILE A 228 -10.00 -6.18 -7.09
N PHE A 229 -9.40 -6.47 -8.24
CA PHE A 229 -9.67 -7.69 -8.99
C PHE A 229 -9.27 -8.95 -8.22
N ALA A 230 -8.10 -8.93 -7.57
CA ALA A 230 -7.66 -10.03 -6.72
C ALA A 230 -8.57 -10.22 -5.51
N GLY A 231 -8.93 -9.13 -4.82
CA GLY A 231 -9.86 -9.14 -3.69
C GLY A 231 -11.21 -9.74 -4.06
N MET A 232 -11.79 -9.33 -5.19
CA MET A 232 -13.06 -9.88 -5.69
C MET A 232 -12.98 -11.39 -5.94
N LYS A 233 -11.82 -11.91 -6.39
CA LYS A 233 -11.61 -13.35 -6.56
C LYS A 233 -11.43 -14.10 -5.24
N THR A 234 -11.01 -13.42 -4.18
CA THR A 234 -10.66 -14.02 -2.89
C THR A 234 -11.62 -13.66 -1.76
N GLN A 235 -12.71 -12.95 -2.03
CA GLN A 235 -13.69 -12.47 -1.04
C GLN A 235 -14.30 -13.56 -0.14
N GLY A 236 -14.26 -14.84 -0.54
CA GLY A 236 -14.72 -15.97 0.27
C GLY A 236 -13.66 -16.56 1.20
N ALA A 237 -12.39 -16.16 1.06
CA ALA A 237 -11.27 -16.75 1.80
C ALA A 237 -11.35 -16.46 3.32
N ALA A 238 -11.84 -15.29 3.70
CA ALA A 238 -11.98 -14.92 5.12
C ALA A 238 -12.94 -15.85 5.87
N LEU A 239 -14.05 -16.25 5.25
CA LEU A 239 -14.99 -17.21 5.83
C LEU A 239 -14.36 -18.60 5.95
N LEU A 240 -13.64 -19.04 4.91
CA LEU A 240 -12.95 -20.33 4.94
C LEU A 240 -11.87 -20.39 6.04
N ALA A 241 -11.13 -19.30 6.23
CA ALA A 241 -10.12 -19.20 7.28
C ALA A 241 -10.74 -19.26 8.68
N HIS A 242 -11.91 -18.64 8.88
CA HIS A 242 -12.65 -18.72 10.13
C HIS A 242 -13.03 -20.16 10.50
N VAL A 243 -13.58 -20.90 9.53
CA VAL A 243 -14.01 -22.29 9.73
C VAL A 243 -12.81 -23.18 10.04
N GLU A 244 -11.67 -23.01 9.35
CA GLU A 244 -10.46 -23.78 9.63
C GLU A 244 -9.88 -23.48 11.02
N GLU A 245 -9.92 -22.22 11.48
CA GLU A 245 -9.53 -21.88 12.85
C GLU A 245 -10.44 -22.55 13.90
N GLU A 246 -11.75 -22.62 13.68
CA GLU A 246 -12.71 -23.31 14.57
C GLU A 246 -12.51 -24.84 14.58
N GLU A 247 -12.25 -25.45 13.43
CA GLU A 247 -11.91 -26.88 13.33
C GLU A 247 -10.63 -27.19 14.10
N MET A 248 -9.58 -26.37 13.99
CA MET A 248 -8.32 -26.59 14.71
C MET A 248 -8.47 -26.47 16.23
N VAL A 249 -9.37 -25.62 16.73
CA VAL A 249 -9.62 -25.46 18.18
C VAL A 249 -10.45 -26.62 18.74
N SER A 250 -11.33 -27.20 17.93
CA SER A 250 -12.23 -28.29 18.36
C SER A 250 -11.60 -29.69 18.36
N VAL A 251 -10.46 -29.89 17.68
CA VAL A 251 -9.74 -31.17 17.67
C VAL A 251 -8.98 -31.36 19.01
N PRO A 252 -9.31 -32.38 19.83
CA PRO A 252 -8.59 -32.62 21.07
C PRO A 252 -7.12 -32.98 20.79
N PRO A 253 -6.18 -32.56 21.67
CA PRO A 253 -4.77 -32.86 21.49
C PRO A 253 -4.58 -34.38 21.40
N LYS A 254 -3.90 -34.82 20.32
CA LYS A 254 -3.56 -36.22 20.11
C LYS A 254 -2.89 -36.75 21.39
N PRO A 255 -3.35 -37.87 21.99
CA PRO A 255 -2.70 -38.42 23.16
C PRO A 255 -1.22 -38.61 22.83
N ARG A 256 -0.33 -38.03 23.64
CA ARG A 256 1.11 -38.32 23.51
C ARG A 256 1.23 -39.84 23.64
N ALA A 257 1.68 -40.50 22.58
CA ALA A 257 2.01 -41.91 22.65
C ALA A 257 2.94 -42.09 23.85
N GLN A 258 2.46 -42.79 24.87
CA GLN A 258 3.29 -43.12 26.02
C GLN A 258 4.49 -43.91 25.48
N PRO A 259 5.73 -43.57 25.85
CA PRO A 259 6.87 -44.40 25.51
C PRO A 259 6.59 -45.79 26.08
N TRP A 260 6.61 -46.79 25.20
CA TRP A 260 6.46 -48.19 25.56
C TRP A 260 7.50 -48.55 26.63
N VAL A 261 7.00 -49.21 27.68
CA VAL A 261 7.73 -49.69 28.86
C VAL A 261 8.94 -50.53 28.47
#